data_AF-A0A7J8Z4R8-F1
#
_entry.id   AF-A0A7J8Z4R8-F1
#
_cell.length_a   1.000
_cell.length_b   1.000
_cell.length_c   1.000
_cell.angle_alpha   90.00
_cell.angle_beta   90.00
_cell.angle_gamma   90.00
#
_symmetry.space_group_name_H-M   'P 1'
#
loop_
_entity.id
_entity.type
_entity.pdbx_description
1 polymer ?
#
loop_
_entity_poly.entity_id
_entity_poly.type
_entity_poly.pdbx_seq_one_letter_code
_entity_poly.pdbx_strand_id
1 'polypeptide(L)'
;MGIPQGTTSPKQPLSLTPFGEACLRFDLTAIHEILEKMGYKDDEGIANEVRYFIFDVLFAQIVKHVVLQMQDTLNSKKHGDSAFRAKDFTSAINHYTQFIDGGTMVSPTVYARRCLSYLMNDKPQEALGDAVQAQAVSPEWPTAFYLQAACLFSLGMESDAQQNLKDGTNLEAKKNKN
;
A
#
# COMPACT_ATOMS: atom_id res chain seq x y z
N MET A 1 -45.85 -1.26 30.68
CA MET A 1 -44.76 -0.29 30.42
C MET A 1 -43.85 -0.90 29.39
N GLY A 2 -43.61 -0.20 28.27
CA GLY A 2 -42.72 -0.70 27.21
C GLY A 2 -41.27 -0.31 27.49
N ILE A 3 -40.34 -1.22 27.20
CA ILE A 3 -38.91 -0.94 27.13
C ILE A 3 -38.56 -0.85 25.64
N PRO A 4 -37.98 0.25 25.12
CA PRO A 4 -37.62 0.34 23.72
C PRO A 4 -36.49 -0.65 23.43
N GLN A 5 -36.66 -1.48 22.40
CA GLN A 5 -35.57 -2.29 21.88
C GLN A 5 -34.50 -1.37 21.30
N GLY A 6 -33.24 -1.60 21.69
CA GLY A 6 -32.11 -0.86 21.13
C GLY A 6 -32.05 -1.07 19.61
N THR A 7 -32.22 0.00 18.86
CA THR A 7 -32.20 -0.03 17.40
C THR A 7 -30.81 -0.40 16.91
N THR A 8 -30.63 -1.65 16.47
CA THR A 8 -29.51 -2.00 15.59
C THR A 8 -29.65 -1.18 14.31
N SER A 9 -28.85 -0.13 14.18
CA SER A 9 -28.81 0.68 12.96
C SER A 9 -28.64 -0.23 11.75
N PRO A 10 -29.44 -0.06 10.68
CA PRO A 10 -29.25 -0.85 9.48
C PRO A 10 -27.84 -0.59 8.97
N LYS A 11 -27.01 -1.65 8.83
CA LYS A 11 -25.77 -1.57 8.06
C LYS A 11 -26.17 -1.24 6.61
N GLN A 12 -26.15 0.04 6.25
CA GLN A 12 -26.24 0.44 4.85
C GLN A 12 -25.11 -0.28 4.09
N PRO A 13 -25.39 -0.89 2.93
CA PRO A 13 -24.33 -1.52 2.15
C PRO A 13 -23.28 -0.46 1.81
N LEU A 14 -22.05 -0.66 2.29
CA LEU A 14 -20.89 0.09 1.80
C LEU A 14 -20.76 -0.23 0.31
N SER A 15 -20.82 0.80 -0.53
CA SER A 15 -20.65 0.66 -1.98
C SER A 15 -19.16 0.50 -2.30
N LEU A 16 -18.59 -0.63 -1.88
CA LEU A 16 -17.17 -0.94 -2.03
C LEU A 16 -16.79 -1.08 -3.51
N THR A 17 -15.61 -0.59 -3.87
CA THR A 17 -14.97 -0.94 -5.14
C THR A 17 -14.50 -2.40 -5.13
N PRO A 18 -14.18 -3.00 -6.29
CA PRO A 18 -13.70 -4.39 -6.34
C PRO A 18 -12.50 -4.68 -5.42
N PHE A 19 -11.65 -3.67 -5.16
CA PHE A 19 -10.54 -3.79 -4.22
C PHE A 19 -11.01 -3.79 -2.75
N GLY A 20 -11.92 -2.88 -2.38
CA GLY A 20 -12.50 -2.85 -1.04
C GLY A 20 -13.29 -4.13 -0.71
N GLU A 21 -14.02 -4.68 -1.69
CA GLU A 21 -14.74 -5.95 -1.55
C GLU A 21 -13.78 -7.14 -1.39
N ALA A 22 -12.68 -7.18 -2.15
CA ALA A 22 -11.64 -8.19 -1.99
C ALA A 22 -10.97 -8.11 -0.60
N CYS A 23 -10.73 -6.90 -0.09
CA CYS A 23 -10.20 -6.69 1.27
C CYS A 23 -11.21 -7.10 2.37
N LEU A 24 -12.50 -6.81 2.20
CA LEU A 24 -13.57 -7.26 3.10
C LEU A 24 -13.68 -8.79 3.15
N ARG A 25 -13.52 -9.47 2.02
CA ARG A 25 -13.55 -10.94 1.92
C ARG A 25 -12.24 -11.62 2.31
N PHE A 26 -11.19 -10.85 2.55
CA PHE A 26 -9.82 -11.33 2.69
C PHE A 26 -9.36 -12.19 1.49
N ASP A 27 -9.83 -11.87 0.28
CA ASP A 27 -9.43 -12.55 -0.96
C ASP A 27 -8.07 -12.03 -1.43
N LEU A 28 -7.01 -12.57 -0.84
CA LEU A 28 -5.63 -12.19 -1.15
C LEU A 28 -5.28 -12.39 -2.64
N THR A 29 -5.96 -13.30 -3.36
CA THR A 29 -5.73 -13.51 -4.79
C THR A 29 -6.32 -12.37 -5.63
N ALA A 30 -7.56 -11.97 -5.34
CA ALA A 30 -8.16 -10.80 -5.98
C ALA A 30 -7.39 -9.51 -5.64
N ILE A 31 -6.93 -9.33 -4.39
CA ILE A 31 -6.07 -8.20 -4.00
C ILE A 31 -4.76 -8.20 -4.82
N HIS A 32 -4.12 -9.36 -5.00
CA HIS A 32 -2.89 -9.50 -5.81
C HIS A 32 -3.09 -9.03 -7.25
N GLU A 33 -4.11 -9.56 -7.94
CA GLU A 33 -4.39 -9.25 -9.34
C GLU A 33 -4.72 -7.76 -9.54
N ILE A 34 -5.43 -7.15 -8.60
CA ILE A 34 -5.75 -5.72 -8.65
C ILE A 34 -4.50 -4.87 -8.36
N LEU A 35 -3.65 -5.20 -7.38
CA LEU A 35 -2.39 -4.49 -7.13
C LEU A 35 -1.41 -4.60 -8.30
N GLU A 36 -1.38 -5.73 -9.02
CA GLU A 36 -0.61 -5.87 -10.25
C GLU A 36 -1.17 -4.93 -11.34
N LYS A 37 -2.48 -4.99 -11.59
CA LYS A 37 -3.17 -4.23 -12.64
C LYS A 37 -3.18 -2.70 -12.43
N MET A 38 -3.22 -2.24 -11.18
CA MET A 38 -3.12 -0.82 -10.86
C MET A 38 -1.72 -0.27 -11.16
N GLY A 39 -0.68 -1.11 -11.09
CA GLY A 39 0.69 -0.69 -11.35
C GLY A 39 1.16 0.33 -10.33
N TYR A 40 1.78 1.42 -10.82
CA TYR A 40 2.34 2.53 -10.03
C TYR A 40 1.58 3.85 -10.22
N LYS A 41 0.33 3.82 -10.71
CA LYS A 41 -0.42 5.02 -11.09
C LYS A 41 -0.64 6.01 -9.94
N ASP A 42 -0.80 5.51 -8.72
CA ASP A 42 -0.99 6.36 -7.54
C ASP A 42 0.34 6.88 -6.93
N ASP A 43 1.51 6.50 -7.48
CA ASP A 43 2.81 7.09 -7.13
C ASP A 43 3.10 8.40 -7.91
N GLU A 44 2.34 8.70 -8.98
CA GLU A 44 2.68 9.78 -9.94
C GLU A 44 2.70 11.20 -9.31
N GLY A 45 2.03 11.40 -8.17
CA GLY A 45 2.09 12.66 -7.40
C GLY A 45 3.36 12.82 -6.53
N ILE A 46 4.06 11.74 -6.20
CA ILE A 46 5.21 11.74 -5.27
C ILE A 46 6.52 12.09 -6.00
N ALA A 47 6.58 11.88 -7.32
CA ALA A 47 7.81 11.99 -8.11
C ALA A 47 8.33 13.43 -8.35
N ASN A 48 7.60 14.48 -7.92
CA ASN A 48 7.82 15.85 -8.40
C ASN A 48 8.82 16.68 -7.55
N GLU A 49 9.31 16.14 -6.42
CA GLU A 49 10.15 16.83 -5.42
C GLU A 49 11.63 16.36 -5.45
N VAL A 50 12.21 16.10 -6.63
CA VAL A 50 13.68 15.98 -6.82
C VAL A 50 14.18 17.09 -7.76
N ARG A 51 13.88 18.34 -7.41
CA ARG A 51 14.05 19.51 -8.30
C ARG A 51 15.29 20.36 -7.94
N TYR A 52 16.44 19.94 -8.51
CA TYR A 52 17.67 20.70 -8.80
C TYR A 52 18.53 21.33 -7.68
N PHE A 53 19.84 21.00 -7.67
CA PHE A 53 21.05 21.85 -7.51
C PHE A 53 22.31 20.94 -7.38
N ILE A 54 23.55 21.27 -7.77
CA ILE A 54 24.10 22.18 -8.82
C ILE A 54 25.56 21.77 -9.17
N PHE A 55 26.25 22.47 -10.09
CA PHE A 55 27.61 22.25 -10.66
C PHE A 55 28.78 21.70 -9.77
N ASP A 56 29.86 21.33 -10.49
CA ASP A 56 31.26 20.99 -10.12
C ASP A 56 31.70 19.53 -9.91
N VAL A 57 33.01 19.27 -10.03
CA VAL A 57 33.61 17.92 -10.13
C VAL A 57 33.35 17.04 -8.91
N LEU A 58 33.21 17.64 -7.72
CA LEU A 58 32.79 16.91 -6.52
C LEU A 58 31.30 16.51 -6.57
N PHE A 59 30.44 17.35 -7.15
CA PHE A 59 29.06 17.00 -7.47
C PHE A 59 29.04 15.86 -8.49
N ALA A 60 29.93 15.80 -9.48
CA ALA A 60 30.00 14.65 -10.39
C ALA A 60 30.32 13.31 -9.67
N GLN A 61 31.19 13.33 -8.64
CA GLN A 61 31.51 12.14 -7.84
C GLN A 61 30.33 11.75 -6.93
N ILE A 62 29.71 12.72 -6.25
CA ILE A 62 28.56 12.52 -5.36
C ILE A 62 27.33 12.08 -6.17
N VAL A 63 27.02 12.75 -7.27
CA VAL A 63 25.96 12.36 -8.22
C VAL A 63 26.24 10.99 -8.81
N LYS A 64 27.48 10.63 -9.15
CA LYS A 64 27.77 9.27 -9.61
C LYS A 64 27.48 8.24 -8.51
N HIS A 65 27.82 8.51 -7.25
CA HIS A 65 27.49 7.62 -6.13
C HIS A 65 25.97 7.54 -5.89
N VAL A 66 25.27 8.67 -5.84
CA VAL A 66 23.82 8.75 -5.68
C VAL A 66 23.09 8.10 -6.86
N VAL A 67 23.52 8.31 -8.10
CA VAL A 67 22.93 7.67 -9.29
C VAL A 67 23.15 6.16 -9.29
N LEU A 68 24.31 5.67 -8.83
CA LEU A 68 24.52 4.23 -8.65
C LEU A 68 23.63 3.67 -7.54
N GLN A 69 23.55 4.34 -6.38
CA GLN A 69 22.65 3.95 -5.29
C GLN A 69 21.17 3.97 -5.73
N MET A 70 20.73 5.01 -6.44
CA MET A 70 19.40 5.08 -7.07
C MET A 70 19.17 3.95 -8.07
N GLN A 71 20.18 3.60 -8.86
CA GLN A 71 20.09 2.51 -9.83
C GLN A 71 19.94 1.16 -9.13
N ASP A 72 20.67 0.91 -8.05
CA ASP A 72 20.59 -0.32 -7.26
C ASP A 72 19.28 -0.42 -6.46
N THR A 73 18.81 0.68 -5.88
CA THR A 73 17.46 0.81 -5.30
C THR A 73 16.40 0.51 -6.36
N LEU A 74 16.46 1.13 -7.54
CA LEU A 74 15.50 0.89 -8.63
C LEU A 74 15.60 -0.54 -9.20
N ASN A 75 16.78 -1.16 -9.18
CA ASN A 75 16.96 -2.57 -9.50
C ASN A 75 16.25 -3.44 -8.46
N SER A 76 16.40 -3.17 -7.17
CA SER A 76 15.69 -3.91 -6.10
C SER A 76 14.18 -3.82 -6.26
N LYS A 77 13.63 -2.63 -6.59
CA LYS A 77 12.21 -2.45 -6.96
C LYS A 77 11.78 -3.39 -8.10
N LYS A 78 12.54 -3.43 -9.21
CA LYS A 78 12.24 -4.27 -10.38
C LYS A 78 12.30 -5.78 -10.09
N HIS A 79 13.22 -6.21 -9.22
CA HIS A 79 13.28 -7.60 -8.77
C HIS A 79 12.08 -7.95 -7.87
N GLY A 80 11.72 -7.06 -6.93
CA GLY A 80 10.51 -7.17 -6.13
C GLY A 80 9.25 -7.29 -6.98
N ASP A 81 9.09 -6.43 -7.99
CA ASP A 81 7.97 -6.47 -8.94
C ASP A 81 7.93 -7.74 -9.79
N SER A 82 9.07 -8.36 -10.03
CA SER A 82 9.14 -9.61 -10.81
C SER A 82 8.82 -10.82 -9.93
N ALA A 83 9.32 -10.86 -8.70
CA ALA A 83 8.95 -11.85 -7.69
C ALA A 83 7.47 -11.77 -7.30
N PHE A 84 6.94 -10.56 -7.08
CA PHE A 84 5.53 -10.32 -6.75
C PHE A 84 4.58 -10.85 -7.85
N ARG A 85 4.90 -10.60 -9.14
CA ARG A 85 4.13 -11.14 -10.27
C ARG A 85 4.27 -12.66 -10.41
N ALA A 86 5.45 -13.21 -10.11
CA ALA A 86 5.67 -14.65 -10.03
C ALA A 86 5.02 -15.32 -8.80
N LYS A 87 4.37 -14.55 -7.91
CA LYS A 87 3.82 -15.00 -6.62
C LYS A 87 4.87 -15.60 -5.67
N ASP A 88 6.15 -15.28 -5.87
CA ASP A 88 7.23 -15.52 -4.91
C ASP A 88 7.26 -14.37 -3.90
N PHE A 89 6.35 -14.44 -2.94
CA PHE A 89 6.16 -13.40 -1.93
C PHE A 89 7.35 -13.26 -0.98
N THR A 90 8.13 -14.33 -0.77
CA THR A 90 9.34 -14.30 0.06
C THR A 90 10.45 -13.49 -0.61
N SER A 91 10.73 -13.74 -1.90
CA SER A 91 11.68 -12.92 -2.65
C SER A 91 11.17 -11.49 -2.86
N ALA A 92 9.86 -11.30 -3.04
CA ALA A 92 9.25 -9.97 -3.13
C ALA A 92 9.49 -9.15 -1.84
N ILE A 93 9.27 -9.73 -0.65
CA ILE A 93 9.57 -9.09 0.64
C ILE A 93 11.04 -8.66 0.70
N ASN A 94 11.97 -9.57 0.38
CA ASN A 94 13.40 -9.29 0.46
C ASN A 94 13.82 -8.12 -0.44
N HIS A 95 13.38 -8.12 -1.71
CA HIS A 95 13.72 -7.08 -2.66
C HIS A 95 13.01 -5.74 -2.41
N TYR A 96 11.75 -5.74 -1.96
CA TYR A 96 11.08 -4.51 -1.55
C TYR A 96 11.69 -3.93 -0.26
N THR A 97 12.20 -4.78 0.64
CA THR A 97 12.94 -4.34 1.83
C THR A 97 14.26 -3.68 1.43
N GLN A 98 15.04 -4.27 0.51
CA GLN A 98 16.23 -3.64 -0.08
C GLN A 98 15.94 -2.28 -0.73
N PHE A 99 14.79 -2.12 -1.41
CA PHE A 99 14.37 -0.83 -1.96
C PHE A 99 14.08 0.20 -0.86
N ILE A 100 13.34 -0.19 0.19
CA ILE A 100 12.96 0.69 1.30
C ILE A 100 14.18 1.09 2.13
N ASP A 101 15.02 0.12 2.52
CA ASP A 101 16.24 0.34 3.32
C ASP A 101 17.28 1.18 2.55
N GLY A 102 17.28 1.11 1.21
CA GLY A 102 18.08 1.98 0.35
C GLY A 102 17.72 3.46 0.46
N GLY A 103 16.56 3.81 1.03
CA GLY A 103 16.17 5.15 1.50
C GLY A 103 16.10 6.27 0.45
N THR A 104 16.39 5.97 -0.82
CA THR A 104 16.60 7.00 -1.86
C THR A 104 15.32 7.35 -2.62
N MET A 105 14.30 6.50 -2.53
CA MET A 105 12.98 6.72 -3.11
C MET A 105 11.91 6.16 -2.17
N VAL A 106 10.77 6.83 -2.12
CA VAL A 106 9.60 6.39 -1.34
C VAL A 106 8.47 6.06 -2.31
N SER A 107 7.79 4.94 -2.10
CA SER A 107 6.73 4.45 -2.99
C SER A 107 5.60 3.81 -2.16
N PRO A 108 4.39 4.40 -2.13
CA PRO A 108 3.27 3.82 -1.41
C PRO A 108 2.86 2.47 -2.03
N THR A 109 3.00 2.32 -3.35
CA THR A 109 2.79 1.03 -4.05
C THR A 109 3.77 -0.06 -3.59
N VAL A 110 5.05 0.25 -3.33
CA VAL A 110 6.00 -0.77 -2.82
C VAL A 110 5.59 -1.25 -1.42
N TYR A 111 5.21 -0.32 -0.52
CA TYR A 111 4.65 -0.70 0.78
C TYR A 111 3.38 -1.55 0.64
N ALA A 112 2.44 -1.17 -0.24
CA ALA A 112 1.22 -1.95 -0.48
C ALA A 112 1.49 -3.37 -1.01
N ARG A 113 2.47 -3.54 -1.91
CA ARG A 113 2.85 -4.86 -2.44
C ARG A 113 3.61 -5.71 -1.42
N ARG A 114 4.47 -5.10 -0.59
CA ARG A 114 5.15 -5.80 0.51
C ARG A 114 4.17 -6.19 1.62
N CYS A 115 3.21 -5.33 1.96
CA CYS A 115 2.06 -5.63 2.83
C CYS A 115 1.32 -6.90 2.37
N LEU A 116 0.89 -6.98 1.11
CA LEU A 116 0.23 -8.19 0.62
C LEU A 116 1.16 -9.41 0.64
N SER A 117 2.44 -9.22 0.32
CA SER A 117 3.43 -10.31 0.37
C SER A 117 3.64 -10.85 1.80
N TYR A 118 3.50 -10.01 2.83
CA TYR A 118 3.47 -10.42 4.23
C TYR A 118 2.16 -11.17 4.57
N LEU A 119 0.99 -10.70 4.13
CA LEU A 119 -0.28 -11.43 4.32
C LEU A 119 -0.25 -12.83 3.69
N MET A 120 0.32 -12.96 2.49
CA MET A 120 0.52 -14.24 1.79
C MET A 120 1.52 -15.19 2.47
N ASN A 121 2.27 -14.70 3.46
CA ASN A 121 3.26 -15.45 4.25
C ASN A 121 2.86 -15.50 5.74
N ASP A 122 1.57 -15.34 6.06
CA ASP A 122 1.00 -15.38 7.41
C ASP A 122 1.63 -14.39 8.41
N LYS A 123 2.00 -13.18 7.92
CA LYS A 123 2.63 -12.10 8.69
C LYS A 123 1.77 -10.82 8.77
N PRO A 124 0.57 -10.88 9.38
CA PRO A 124 -0.37 -9.76 9.36
C PRO A 124 0.05 -8.55 10.21
N GLN A 125 0.95 -8.72 11.18
CA GLN A 125 1.48 -7.61 11.98
C GLN A 125 2.46 -6.75 11.16
N GLU A 126 3.41 -7.38 10.47
CA GLU A 126 4.32 -6.70 9.55
C GLU A 126 3.56 -6.08 8.37
N ALA A 127 2.53 -6.77 7.86
CA ALA A 127 1.65 -6.25 6.82
C ALA A 127 0.92 -4.96 7.25
N LEU A 128 0.37 -4.93 8.46
CA LEU A 128 -0.31 -3.75 8.99
C LEU A 128 0.66 -2.55 9.10
N GLY A 129 1.91 -2.81 9.50
CA GLY A 129 2.97 -1.80 9.51
C GLY A 129 3.19 -1.17 8.13
N ASP A 130 3.31 -1.99 7.08
CA ASP A 130 3.43 -1.51 5.70
C ASP A 130 2.18 -0.76 5.22
N ALA A 131 0.98 -1.21 5.57
CA ALA A 131 -0.27 -0.54 5.19
C ALA A 131 -0.44 0.84 5.87
N VAL A 132 0.10 1.00 7.09
CA VAL A 132 0.21 2.31 7.77
C VAL A 132 1.29 3.20 7.13
N GLN A 133 2.44 2.65 6.73
CA GLN A 133 3.44 3.42 5.98
C GLN A 133 2.92 3.87 4.61
N ALA A 134 2.18 3.02 3.89
CA ALA A 134 1.53 3.37 2.63
C ALA A 134 0.58 4.57 2.79
N GLN A 135 -0.20 4.60 3.88
CA GLN A 135 -1.07 5.73 4.22
C GLN A 135 -0.26 6.99 4.59
N ALA A 136 0.81 6.86 5.37
CA ALA A 136 1.66 7.99 5.75
C ALA A 136 2.33 8.66 4.53
N VAL A 137 2.68 7.86 3.52
CA VAL A 137 3.25 8.34 2.25
C VAL A 137 2.19 8.94 1.31
N SER A 138 0.96 8.41 1.32
CA SER A 138 -0.14 8.92 0.49
C SER A 138 -1.46 8.96 1.28
N PRO A 139 -1.70 10.03 2.07
CA PRO A 139 -2.81 10.09 3.02
C PRO A 139 -4.21 10.05 2.39
N GLU A 140 -4.34 10.46 1.12
CA GLU A 140 -5.60 10.42 0.36
C GLU A 140 -5.74 9.17 -0.53
N TRP A 141 -4.91 8.13 -0.33
CA TRP A 141 -4.95 6.90 -1.11
C TRP A 141 -5.85 5.82 -0.48
N PRO A 142 -7.03 5.50 -1.08
CA PRO A 142 -7.98 4.57 -0.48
C PRO A 142 -7.43 3.15 -0.30
N THR A 143 -6.55 2.72 -1.20
CA THR A 143 -5.92 1.40 -1.19
C THR A 143 -5.17 1.13 0.11
N ALA A 144 -4.55 2.15 0.74
CA ALA A 144 -3.86 1.99 2.01
C ALA A 144 -4.84 1.62 3.14
N PHE A 145 -5.98 2.30 3.24
CA PHE A 145 -7.03 1.98 4.22
C PHE A 145 -7.63 0.59 3.97
N TYR A 146 -7.88 0.23 2.71
CA TYR A 146 -8.36 -1.10 2.37
C TYR A 146 -7.38 -2.22 2.74
N LEU A 147 -6.07 -2.00 2.55
CA LEU A 147 -5.04 -2.94 3.01
C LEU A 147 -4.93 -3.01 4.54
N GLN A 148 -5.07 -1.89 5.26
CA GLN A 148 -5.17 -1.90 6.72
C GLN A 148 -6.38 -2.73 7.18
N ALA A 149 -7.54 -2.59 6.53
CA ALA A 149 -8.70 -3.41 6.83
C ALA A 149 -8.44 -4.91 6.62
N ALA A 150 -7.81 -5.31 5.51
CA ALA A 150 -7.44 -6.70 5.25
C ALA A 150 -6.50 -7.25 6.36
N CYS A 151 -5.50 -6.48 6.77
CA CYS A 151 -4.60 -6.87 7.87
C CYS A 151 -5.37 -7.01 9.19
N LEU A 152 -6.24 -6.04 9.51
CA LEU A 152 -7.03 -6.04 10.74
C LEU A 152 -8.04 -7.20 10.81
N PHE A 153 -8.63 -7.63 9.67
CA PHE A 153 -9.43 -8.86 9.62
C PHE A 153 -8.60 -10.10 9.92
N SER A 154 -7.39 -10.21 9.35
CA SER A 154 -6.45 -11.32 9.65
C SER A 154 -6.06 -11.37 11.14
N LEU A 155 -6.02 -10.20 11.80
CA LEU A 155 -5.74 -10.06 13.24
C LEU A 155 -6.98 -10.23 14.14
N GLY A 156 -8.18 -10.46 13.58
CA GLY A 156 -9.44 -10.54 14.34
C GLY A 156 -9.95 -9.19 14.88
N MET A 157 -9.38 -8.07 14.42
CA MET A 157 -9.74 -6.70 14.83
C MET A 157 -10.88 -6.14 13.97
N GLU A 158 -12.01 -6.85 13.92
CA GLU A 158 -13.11 -6.59 12.97
C GLU A 158 -13.67 -5.16 13.03
N SER A 159 -13.77 -4.56 14.23
CA SER A 159 -14.29 -3.19 14.40
C SER A 159 -13.43 -2.16 13.66
N ASP A 160 -12.11 -2.26 13.81
CA ASP A 160 -11.16 -1.33 13.22
C ASP A 160 -11.01 -1.59 11.72
N ALA A 161 -11.15 -2.85 11.29
CA ALA A 161 -11.20 -3.22 9.88
C ALA A 161 -12.43 -2.63 9.16
N GLN A 162 -13.61 -2.68 9.79
CA GLN A 162 -14.84 -2.08 9.25
C GLN A 162 -14.77 -0.55 9.21
N GLN A 163 -14.11 0.08 10.18
CA GLN A 163 -13.87 1.52 10.14
C GLN A 163 -12.91 1.91 9.00
N ASN A 164 -11.82 1.15 8.79
CA ASN A 164 -10.90 1.37 7.69
C ASN A 164 -11.56 1.17 6.30
N LEU A 165 -12.41 0.16 6.12
CA LEU A 165 -13.22 0.00 4.89
C LEU A 165 -14.05 1.26 4.60
N LYS A 166 -14.74 1.77 5.62
CA LYS A 166 -15.58 2.97 5.50
C LYS A 166 -14.76 4.21 5.12
N ASP A 167 -13.57 4.38 5.70
CA ASP A 167 -12.71 5.53 5.42
C ASP A 167 -12.09 5.45 4.01
N GLY A 168 -11.71 4.26 3.54
CA GLY A 168 -11.33 4.03 2.14
C GLY A 168 -12.47 4.40 1.17
N THR A 169 -13.69 3.93 1.42
CA THR A 169 -14.87 4.26 0.59
C THR A 169 -15.18 5.76 0.60
N ASN A 170 -15.03 6.43 1.75
CA ASN A 170 -15.21 7.87 1.86
C ASN A 170 -14.16 8.66 1.03
N LEU A 171 -12.92 8.18 0.93
CA LEU A 171 -11.88 8.80 0.10
C LEU A 171 -12.13 8.58 -1.39
N GLU A 172 -12.54 7.38 -1.84
CA GLU A 172 -12.95 7.16 -3.23
C GLU A 172 -14.14 8.05 -3.62
N ALA A 173 -15.14 8.18 -2.75
CA ALA A 173 -16.30 9.03 -2.96
C ALA A 173 -15.97 10.54 -2.98
N LYS A 174 -14.80 10.96 -2.50
CA LYS A 174 -14.25 12.31 -2.69
C LYS A 174 -13.46 12.41 -3.99
N LYS A 175 -12.54 11.47 -4.27
CA LYS A 175 -11.70 11.42 -5.48
C LYS A 175 -12.55 11.45 -6.75
N ASN A 176 -13.71 10.79 -6.75
CA ASN A 176 -14.63 10.73 -7.90
C ASN A 176 -15.55 11.96 -8.08
N LYS A 177 -15.45 12.99 -7.23
CA LYS A 177 -16.24 14.23 -7.32
C LYS A 177 -15.45 15.45 -7.82
N ASN A 178 -14.14 15.29 -7.98
CA ASN A 178 -13.19 16.31 -8.43
C ASN A 178 -12.74 16.01 -9.87
#